data_AF-X1UWD7-F1
#
_entry.id   AF-X1UWD7-F1
#
_cell.length_a   1.000
_cell.length_b   1.000
_cell.length_c   1.000
_cell.angle_alpha   90.00
_cell.angle_beta   90.00
_cell.angle_gamma   90.00
#
_symmetry.space_group_name_H-M   'P 1'
#
loop_
_entity.id
_entity.type
_entity.pdbx_description
1 polymer ?
#
loop_
_entity_poly.entity_id
_entity_poly.type
_entity_poly.pdbx_seq_one_letter_code
_entity_poly.pdbx_strand_id
1 'polypeptide(L)'
;TRYLEAEQTIDAVERDVIFRELFGIALDEIPYIPIGAPNYKTFWWPWIKNYYGEFEVSCWSDSHLMATAWIDQDLKAEMGY
;
A
#
# COMPACT_ATOMS: atom_id res chain seq x y z
N THR A 1 9.01 -25.64 1.85
CA THR A 1 9.86 -24.69 1.09
C THR A 1 10.29 -23.58 2.02
N ARG A 2 11.45 -22.95 1.80
CA ARG A 2 11.97 -21.85 2.65
C ARG A 2 10.96 -20.70 2.81
N TYR A 3 10.09 -20.50 1.81
CA TYR A 3 8.94 -19.60 1.88
C TYR A 3 7.92 -19.95 2.99
N LEU A 4 7.52 -21.21 3.13
CA LEU A 4 6.56 -21.64 4.17
C LEU A 4 7.14 -21.49 5.58
N GLU A 5 8.45 -21.63 5.71
CA GLU A 5 9.15 -21.37 6.97
C GLU A 5 9.07 -19.88 7.34
N ALA A 6 9.37 -18.98 6.39
CA ALA A 6 9.22 -17.54 6.60
C ALA A 6 7.79 -17.15 7.02
N GLU A 7 6.77 -17.77 6.43
CA GLU A 7 5.36 -17.54 6.77
C GLU A 7 5.02 -17.95 8.21
N GLN A 8 5.66 -19.02 8.71
CA GLN A 8 5.42 -19.55 10.06
C GLN A 8 6.29 -18.89 11.13
N THR A 9 7.38 -18.21 10.76
CA THR A 9 8.26 -17.50 11.69
C THR A 9 7.56 -16.24 12.24
N ILE A 10 7.30 -16.26 13.54
CA ILE A 10 6.66 -15.14 14.26
C ILE A 10 7.64 -13.98 14.43
N ASP A 11 8.89 -14.26 14.81
CA ASP A 11 9.91 -13.25 15.04
C ASP A 11 10.26 -12.51 13.74
N ALA A 12 10.12 -11.18 13.76
CA ALA A 12 10.30 -10.37 12.56
C ALA A 12 11.75 -10.35 12.08
N VAL A 13 12.72 -10.35 13.00
CA VAL A 13 14.14 -10.28 12.65
C VAL A 13 14.59 -11.57 12.00
N GLU A 14 14.19 -12.71 12.55
CA GLU A 14 14.44 -14.02 11.97
C GLU A 14 13.77 -14.15 10.59
N ARG A 15 12.51 -13.74 10.46
CA ARG A 15 11.77 -13.79 9.21
C ARG A 15 12.42 -12.93 8.10
N ASP A 16 12.94 -11.75 8.45
CA ASP A 16 13.62 -10.87 7.49
C ASP A 16 14.90 -11.50 6.91
N VAL A 17 15.63 -12.27 7.70
CA VAL A 17 16.80 -13.02 7.22
C VAL A 17 16.37 -14.04 6.17
N ILE A 18 15.28 -14.78 6.42
CA ILE A 18 14.74 -15.77 5.49
C ILE A 18 14.28 -15.09 4.18
N PHE A 19 13.58 -13.96 4.26
CA PHE A 19 13.16 -13.22 3.07
C PHE A 19 14.34 -12.70 2.25
N ARG A 20 15.43 -12.30 2.89
CA ARG A 20 16.64 -11.87 2.19
C ARG A 20 17.28 -13.01 1.38
N GLU A 21 17.30 -14.22 1.93
CA GLU A 21 17.76 -15.42 1.21
C GLU A 21 16.85 -15.75 0.02
N LEU A 22 15.52 -15.72 0.24
CA LEU A 22 14.53 -15.95 -0.81
C LEU A 22 14.66 -14.94 -1.96
N PHE A 23 14.96 -13.68 -1.65
CA PHE A 23 15.20 -12.66 -2.67
C PHE A 23 16.43 -12.98 -3.52
N GLY A 24 17.49 -13.52 -2.93
CA GLY A 24 18.67 -13.99 -3.68
C GLY A 24 18.33 -15.10 -4.67
N ILE A 25 17.58 -16.11 -4.23
CA ILE A 25 17.10 -17.21 -5.10
C ILE A 25 16.23 -16.66 -6.24
N ALA A 26 15.31 -15.74 -5.93
CA ALA A 26 14.45 -15.14 -6.93
C ALA A 26 15.24 -14.33 -7.97
N LEU A 27 16.32 -13.65 -7.59
CA LEU A 27 17.17 -12.95 -8.56
C LEU A 27 17.91 -13.92 -9.50
N ASP A 28 18.38 -15.06 -8.99
CA ASP A 28 19.07 -16.07 -9.81
C ASP A 28 18.12 -16.79 -10.77
N GLU A 29 16.88 -17.05 -10.35
CA GLU A 29 15.87 -17.73 -11.18
C GLU A 29 15.17 -16.81 -12.20
N ILE A 30 15.27 -15.48 -12.03
CA ILE A 30 14.64 -14.44 -12.86
C ILE A 30 13.14 -14.73 -13.16
N PRO A 31 12.28 -14.92 -12.15
CA PRO A 31 10.85 -15.12 -12.36
C PRO A 31 10.15 -13.83 -12.84
N TYR A 32 10.71 -12.65 -12.54
CA TYR A 32 10.29 -11.36 -13.07
C TYR A 32 11.45 -10.36 -13.04
N ILE A 33 11.38 -9.31 -13.88
CA ILE A 33 12.36 -8.22 -13.87
C ILE A 33 11.80 -7.08 -13.01
N PRO A 34 12.45 -6.70 -11.90
CA PRO A 34 11.99 -5.57 -11.09
C PRO A 34 12.28 -4.25 -11.81
N ILE A 35 11.21 -3.56 -12.22
CA ILE A 35 11.29 -2.28 -12.96
C ILE A 35 11.24 -1.06 -12.01
N GLY A 36 11.02 -1.31 -10.71
CA GLY A 36 10.90 -0.30 -9.65
C GLY A 36 9.47 -0.16 -9.13
N ALA A 37 9.33 0.47 -7.96
CA ALA A 37 8.02 0.78 -7.39
C ALA A 37 7.38 1.98 -8.11
N PRO A 38 6.07 1.93 -8.42
CA PRO A 38 5.37 3.05 -9.04
C PRO A 38 5.35 4.26 -8.11
N ASN A 39 5.58 5.45 -8.67
CA ASN A 39 5.38 6.71 -7.98
C ASN A 39 3.99 7.26 -8.33
N TYR A 40 3.13 7.43 -7.32
CA TYR A 40 1.79 7.96 -7.52
C TYR A 40 1.74 9.47 -7.26
N LYS A 41 0.96 10.18 -8.08
CA LYS A 41 0.56 11.55 -7.80
C LYS A 41 -0.94 11.57 -7.55
N THR A 42 -1.31 11.82 -6.29
CA THR A 42 -2.71 11.83 -5.86
C THR A 42 -3.20 13.26 -5.79
N PHE A 43 -4.35 13.51 -6.39
CA PHE A 43 -5.04 14.80 -6.35
C PHE A 43 -6.50 14.55 -5.98
N TRP A 44 -7.06 15.39 -5.12
CA TRP A 44 -8.46 15.32 -4.73
C TRP A 44 -9.04 16.72 -4.55
N TRP A 45 -10.36 16.80 -4.56
CA TRP A 45 -11.06 18.07 -4.36
C TRP A 45 -10.94 18.54 -2.90
N PRO A 46 -10.82 19.85 -2.65
CA PRO A 46 -10.66 20.38 -1.30
C PRO A 46 -11.89 20.19 -0.39
N TRP A 47 -13.07 19.90 -0.99
CA TRP A 47 -14.28 19.54 -0.25
C TRP A 47 -14.36 18.06 0.15
N ILE A 48 -13.41 17.22 -0.26
CA ILE A 48 -13.27 15.87 0.30
C ILE A 48 -12.47 16.00 1.59
N LYS A 49 -13.10 15.65 2.71
CA LYS A 49 -12.55 15.78 4.06
C LYS A 49 -12.19 14.39 4.61
N ASN A 50 -11.23 14.39 5.54
CA ASN A 50 -10.68 13.18 6.16
C ASN A 50 -10.05 12.21 5.12
N TYR A 51 -9.50 12.78 4.05
CA TYR A 51 -8.65 12.10 3.08
C TYR A 51 -7.38 12.94 2.89
N TYR A 52 -6.22 12.32 3.06
CA TYR A 52 -4.91 12.97 3.04
C TYR A 52 -4.02 12.47 1.89
N GLY A 53 -4.61 11.76 0.92
CA GLY A 53 -3.91 11.22 -0.24
C GLY A 53 -3.36 9.81 -0.01
N GLU A 54 -3.85 9.12 1.02
CA GLU A 54 -3.47 7.74 1.30
C GLU A 54 -3.96 6.79 0.18
N PHE A 55 -3.23 5.69 0.01
CA PHE A 55 -3.54 4.66 -0.99
C PHE A 55 -4.12 3.40 -0.35
N GLU A 56 -3.66 3.03 0.85
CA GLU A 56 -4.15 1.89 1.62
C GLU A 56 -3.99 2.14 3.12
N VAL A 57 -4.89 1.56 3.93
CA VAL A 57 -4.78 1.54 5.41
C VAL A 57 -4.55 0.11 5.94
N SER A 58 -4.43 -0.86 5.03
CA SER A 58 -4.27 -2.29 5.33
C SER A 58 -3.51 -2.98 4.19
N CYS A 59 -3.52 -4.31 4.18
CA CYS A 59 -2.99 -5.16 3.12
C CYS A 59 -3.86 -5.01 1.85
N TRP A 60 -3.60 -3.98 1.03
CA TRP A 60 -4.22 -3.74 -0.29
C TRP A 60 -5.68 -3.29 -0.31
N SER A 61 -6.17 -2.59 0.72
CA SER A 61 -7.53 -2.04 0.70
C SER A 61 -7.61 -0.57 1.11
N ASP A 62 -8.31 0.20 0.28
CA ASP A 62 -8.68 1.60 0.48
C ASP A 62 -10.11 1.76 1.04
N SER A 63 -10.87 0.67 1.14
CA SER A 63 -12.29 0.68 1.53
C SER A 63 -12.54 1.35 2.88
N HIS A 64 -11.71 1.05 3.88
CA HIS A 64 -11.78 1.66 5.21
C HIS A 64 -11.45 3.16 5.18
N LEU A 65 -10.56 3.54 4.27
CA LEU A 65 -10.16 4.92 4.02
C LEU A 65 -11.35 5.71 3.49
N MET A 66 -11.95 5.22 2.41
CA MET A 66 -13.12 5.83 1.76
C MET A 66 -14.35 5.83 2.67
N ALA A 67 -14.51 4.83 3.54
CA ALA A 67 -15.61 4.77 4.50
C ALA A 67 -15.56 5.91 5.55
N THR A 68 -14.39 6.47 5.81
CA THR A 68 -14.20 7.56 6.79
C THR A 68 -14.07 8.94 6.15
N ALA A 69 -13.83 8.99 4.85
CA ALA A 69 -13.85 10.23 4.09
C ALA A 69 -15.29 10.73 3.92
N TRP A 70 -15.47 12.05 3.84
CA TRP A 70 -16.79 12.66 3.66
C TRP A 70 -16.72 13.93 2.82
N ILE A 71 -17.88 14.37 2.31
CA ILE A 71 -17.99 15.54 1.44
C ILE A 71 -18.54 16.72 2.26
N ASP A 72 -17.79 17.80 2.27
CA ASP A 72 -18.23 19.11 2.73
C ASP A 72 -19.12 19.77 1.66
N GLN A 73 -20.44 19.70 1.86
CA GLN A 73 -21.41 20.18 0.89
C GLN A 73 -21.41 21.72 0.77
N ASP A 74 -21.12 22.43 1.85
CA ASP A 74 -21.11 23.90 1.86
C ASP A 74 -19.93 24.43 1.05
N LEU A 75 -18.73 23.87 1.29
CA LEU A 75 -17.54 24.23 0.51
C LEU A 75 -17.67 23.84 -0.96
N LYS A 76 -18.31 22.71 -1.26
CA LYS A 76 -18.59 22.30 -2.64
C LYS A 76 -19.48 23.34 -3.35
N ALA A 77 -20.53 23.82 -2.69
CA ALA A 77 -21.42 24.83 -3.23
C ALA A 77 -20.73 26.20 -3.39
N GLU A 78 -19.90 26.62 -2.42
CA GLU A 78 -19.10 27.86 -2.50
C GLU A 78 -18.17 27.86 -3.73
N MET A 79 -17.64 26.68 -4.07
CA MET A 79 -16.79 26.48 -5.24
C MET A 79 -17.55 26.35 -6.57
N GLY A 80 -18.89 26.45 -6.55
CA GLY A 80 -19.75 26.49 -7.74
C GLY A 80 -20.17 25.13 -8.29
N TYR A 81 -20.22 24.10 -7.44
CA TYR A 81 -20.63 22.73 -7.80
C TYR A 81 -21.92 22.27 -7.12
#